data_AF-A0AAV8AU38-F1
#
_entry.id   AF-A0AAV8AU38-F1
#
_cell.length_a   1.000
_cell.length_b   1.000
_cell.length_c   1.000
_cell.angle_alpha   90.00
_cell.angle_beta   90.00
_cell.angle_gamma   90.00
#
_symmetry.space_group_name_H-M   'P 1'
#
loop_
_entity.id
_entity.type
_entity.pdbx_description
1 polymer ?
#
loop_
_entity_poly.entity_id
_entity_poly.type
_entity_poly.pdbx_seq_one_letter_code
_entity_poly.pdbx_strand_id
1 'polypeptide(L)'
;MFGFHRMEKETDIESGQPGALYPGMVESPELRWAFIRKIYAILTVQLALTAAVAALVVTVRPISHFFVSSNGGFALYVVLLILPFLILCPLYYYHQKHPVNFILLGLFTVTISFAVGMSCAFTSGKIILEAAILTTAVVVGLTLYTFWAAKRGQDFNFLGPFLFAAVIVLLVFGLIQVK
;
A
#
# COMPACT_ATOMS: atom_id res chain seq x y z
N MET A 1 8.88 -59.32 5.99
CA MET A 1 8.72 -58.39 7.13
C MET A 1 9.68 -57.23 6.91
N PHE A 2 9.23 -56.16 6.26
CA PHE A 2 10.00 -54.91 6.12
C PHE A 2 9.00 -53.77 6.27
N GLY A 3 8.97 -53.20 7.49
CA GLY A 3 8.04 -52.15 7.88
C GLY A 3 8.58 -50.78 7.49
N PHE A 4 7.74 -50.01 6.82
CA PHE A 4 7.88 -48.58 6.55
C PHE A 4 8.07 -47.80 7.87
N HIS A 5 9.18 -47.11 8.04
CA HIS A 5 9.32 -46.07 9.08
C HIS A 5 8.78 -44.75 8.50
N ARG A 6 7.51 -44.48 8.80
CA ARG A 6 6.88 -43.17 8.59
C ARG A 6 7.35 -42.25 9.70
N MET A 7 8.21 -41.28 9.37
CA MET A 7 8.55 -40.17 10.25
C MET A 7 7.33 -39.27 10.36
N GLU A 8 6.44 -39.59 11.29
CA GLU A 8 5.38 -38.70 11.72
C GLU A 8 6.04 -37.65 12.61
N LYS A 9 6.30 -36.48 12.02
CA LYS A 9 6.75 -35.30 12.76
C LYS A 9 5.56 -34.87 13.62
N GLU A 10 5.52 -35.36 14.85
CA GLU A 10 4.55 -34.97 15.86
C GLU A 10 4.49 -33.44 15.90
N THR A 11 3.36 -32.92 15.43
CA THR A 11 3.05 -31.51 15.56
C THR A 11 2.51 -31.40 16.98
N ASP A 12 3.36 -30.95 17.89
CA ASP A 12 3.07 -30.88 19.31
C ASP A 12 2.03 -29.78 19.58
N ILE A 13 0.75 -30.18 19.60
CA ILE A 13 -0.43 -29.32 19.72
C ILE A 13 -0.56 -28.74 21.16
N GLU A 14 0.21 -29.24 22.13
CA GLU A 14 0.11 -28.82 23.54
C GLU A 14 1.07 -27.70 23.97
N SER A 15 1.91 -27.18 23.06
CA SER A 15 2.71 -25.98 23.37
C SER A 15 1.85 -24.73 23.29
N GLY A 16 1.08 -24.47 24.36
CA GLY A 16 0.36 -23.22 24.58
C GLY A 16 1.33 -22.04 24.70
N GLN A 17 1.86 -21.55 23.57
CA GLN A 17 2.61 -20.31 23.51
C GLN A 17 1.61 -19.12 23.47
N PRO A 18 1.56 -18.28 24.51
CA PRO A 18 0.77 -17.06 24.50
C PRO A 18 1.46 -16.02 23.60
N GLY A 19 1.35 -16.19 22.29
CA GLY A 19 2.04 -15.32 21.33
C GLY A 19 2.01 -15.76 19.87
N ALA A 20 1.46 -16.92 19.55
CA ALA A 20 1.30 -17.39 18.18
C ALA A 20 0.21 -16.59 17.45
N LEU A 21 0.59 -15.38 17.00
CA LEU A 21 -0.25 -14.45 16.25
C LEU A 21 -0.70 -15.05 14.90
N TYR A 22 0.03 -16.05 14.38
CA TYR A 22 -0.24 -16.75 13.12
C TYR A 22 0.21 -18.21 13.24
N PRO A 23 -0.66 -19.21 13.03
CA PRO A 23 -0.28 -20.62 13.03
C PRO A 23 0.55 -20.92 11.77
N GLY A 24 1.83 -21.29 11.94
CA GLY A 24 2.71 -21.73 10.84
C GLY A 24 4.03 -20.96 10.66
N MET A 25 4.29 -19.89 11.42
CA MET A 25 5.58 -19.20 11.40
C MET A 25 6.42 -19.56 12.63
N VAL A 26 7.57 -20.20 12.39
CA VAL A 26 8.56 -20.61 13.42
C VAL A 26 9.46 -19.46 13.90
N GLU A 27 9.18 -18.22 13.47
CA GLU A 27 9.97 -17.02 13.74
C GLU A 27 9.62 -16.39 15.10
N SER A 28 10.62 -15.88 15.82
CA SER A 28 10.38 -15.24 17.12
C SER A 28 9.48 -14.01 16.98
N PRO A 29 8.57 -13.73 17.95
CA PRO A 29 7.69 -12.56 17.91
C PRO A 29 8.45 -11.24 17.68
N GLU A 30 9.66 -11.13 18.22
CA GLU A 30 10.53 -9.95 18.12
C GLU A 30 10.93 -9.63 16.66
N LEU A 31 11.32 -10.65 15.88
CA LEU A 31 11.70 -10.50 14.48
C LEU A 31 10.52 -10.01 13.62
N ARG A 32 9.31 -10.47 13.94
CA ARG A 32 8.06 -10.07 13.26
C ARG A 32 7.74 -8.59 13.51
N TRP A 33 7.81 -8.15 14.76
CA TRP A 33 7.60 -6.75 15.12
C TRP A 33 8.66 -5.83 14.51
N ALA A 34 9.91 -6.29 14.40
CA ALA A 34 10.97 -5.56 13.71
C ALA A 34 10.68 -5.39 12.20
N PHE A 35 10.22 -6.46 11.54
CA PHE A 35 9.83 -6.42 10.12
C PHE A 35 8.65 -5.48 9.88
N ILE A 36 7.60 -5.59 10.71
CA ILE A 36 6.43 -4.71 10.64
C ILE A 36 6.85 -3.25 10.83
N ARG A 37 7.65 -2.95 11.86
CA ARG A 37 8.14 -1.57 12.11
C ARG A 37 8.89 -1.01 10.90
N LYS A 38 9.73 -1.83 10.25
CA LYS A 38 10.45 -1.42 9.03
C LYS A 38 9.49 -1.07 7.90
N ILE A 39 8.47 -1.88 7.64
CA ILE A 39 7.47 -1.61 6.59
C ILE A 39 6.71 -0.31 6.89
N TYR A 40 6.18 -0.16 8.11
CA TYR A 40 5.44 1.03 8.48
C TYR A 40 6.31 2.30 8.41
N ALA A 41 7.58 2.22 8.81
CA ALA A 41 8.51 3.35 8.66
C ALA A 41 8.67 3.76 7.18
N ILE A 42 8.86 2.79 6.28
CA ILE A 42 8.95 3.04 4.84
C ILE A 42 7.66 3.67 4.31
N LEU A 43 6.50 3.12 4.66
CA LEU A 43 5.20 3.64 4.22
C LEU A 43 4.93 5.07 4.72
N THR A 44 5.27 5.36 5.98
CA THR A 44 5.12 6.71 6.54
C THR A 44 5.97 7.71 5.77
N VAL A 45 7.22 7.37 5.43
CA VAL A 45 8.10 8.22 4.62
C VAL A 45 7.53 8.42 3.21
N GLN A 46 6.99 7.38 2.57
CA GLN A 46 6.38 7.48 1.24
C GLN A 46 5.13 8.36 1.23
N LEU A 47 4.27 8.25 2.24
CA LEU A 47 3.08 9.08 2.38
C LEU A 47 3.45 10.53 2.69
N ALA A 48 4.45 10.77 3.55
CA ALA A 48 4.95 12.11 3.84
C ALA A 48 5.56 12.77 2.60
N LEU A 49 6.36 12.03 1.83
CA LEU A 49 6.90 12.49 0.53
C LEU A 49 5.77 12.86 -0.43
N THR A 50 4.74 12.01 -0.53
CA THR A 50 3.57 12.25 -1.38
C THR A 50 2.82 13.51 -0.97
N ALA A 51 2.57 13.70 0.33
CA ALA A 51 1.93 14.89 0.85
C ALA A 51 2.77 16.15 0.59
N ALA A 52 4.09 16.07 0.75
CA ALA A 52 5.00 17.19 0.49
C ALA A 52 4.99 17.59 -0.99
N VAL A 53 5.12 16.63 -1.91
CA VAL A 53 5.04 16.89 -3.35
C VAL A 53 3.67 17.45 -3.73
N ALA A 54 2.58 16.88 -3.19
CA ALA A 54 1.24 17.39 -3.44
C ALA A 54 1.06 18.84 -2.95
N ALA A 55 1.54 19.16 -1.75
CA ALA A 55 1.51 20.52 -1.22
C ALA A 55 2.33 21.49 -2.08
N LEU A 56 3.52 21.08 -2.55
CA LEU A 56 4.35 21.88 -3.45
C LEU A 56 3.64 22.15 -4.79
N VAL A 57 3.05 21.13 -5.41
CA VAL A 57 2.35 21.27 -6.70
C VAL A 57 1.11 22.16 -6.57
N VAL A 58 0.38 22.07 -5.45
CA VAL A 58 -0.80 22.91 -5.18
C VAL A 58 -0.41 24.37 -4.88
N THR A 59 0.65 24.59 -4.10
CA THR A 59 1.10 25.95 -3.73
C THR A 59 1.76 26.68 -4.90
N VAL A 60 2.54 25.97 -5.72
CA VAL A 60 3.23 26.54 -6.88
C VAL A 60 2.39 26.39 -8.14
N ARG A 61 1.41 27.29 -8.31
CA ARG A 61 0.49 27.33 -9.47
C ARG A 61 1.16 27.29 -10.86
N PRO A 62 2.35 27.86 -11.09
CA PRO A 62 3.03 27.73 -12.38
C PRO A 62 3.32 26.27 -12.78
N ILE A 63 3.50 25.37 -11.81
CA ILE A 63 3.74 23.95 -12.09
C ILE A 63 2.52 23.35 -12.78
N SER A 64 1.34 23.42 -12.16
CA SER A 64 0.12 22.85 -12.73
C SER A 64 -0.28 23.53 -14.05
N HIS A 65 -0.07 24.83 -14.17
CA HIS A 65 -0.33 25.56 -15.42
C HIS A 65 0.59 25.10 -16.57
N PHE A 66 1.88 24.87 -16.30
CA PHE A 66 2.83 24.36 -17.31
C PHE A 66 2.42 22.99 -17.84
N PHE A 67 1.95 22.09 -16.97
CA PHE A 67 1.52 20.74 -17.34
C PHE A 67 0.25 20.71 -18.21
N VAL A 68 -0.63 21.72 -18.13
CA VAL A 68 -1.87 21.77 -18.91
C VAL A 68 -1.76 22.67 -20.14
N SER A 69 -1.02 23.77 -20.05
CA SER A 69 -0.99 24.79 -21.10
C SER A 69 -0.02 24.47 -22.24
N SER A 70 0.99 23.63 -22.01
CA SER A 70 2.00 23.30 -23.02
C SER A 70 1.81 21.86 -23.50
N ASN A 71 1.90 21.63 -24.82
CA ASN A 71 1.90 20.28 -25.39
C ASN A 71 2.99 19.39 -24.77
N GLY A 72 4.16 19.98 -24.44
CA GLY A 72 5.24 19.26 -23.76
C GLY A 72 4.91 18.92 -22.31
N GLY A 73 4.23 19.82 -21.61
CA GLY A 73 3.74 19.58 -20.25
C GLY A 73 2.68 18.47 -20.21
N PHE A 74 1.73 18.48 -21.14
CA PHE A 74 0.70 17.44 -21.23
C PHE A 74 1.29 16.08 -21.56
N ALA A 75 2.24 16.01 -22.50
CA ALA A 75 2.96 14.77 -22.80
C ALA A 75 3.71 14.24 -21.57
N LEU A 76 4.38 15.11 -20.81
CA LEU A 76 5.07 14.74 -19.57
C LEU A 76 4.09 14.23 -18.50
N TYR A 77 2.90 14.83 -18.39
CA TYR A 77 1.85 14.36 -17.49
C TYR A 77 1.38 12.94 -17.85
N VAL A 78 1.12 12.66 -19.13
CA VAL A 78 0.75 11.32 -19.60
C VAL A 78 1.86 10.31 -19.30
N VAL A 79 3.11 10.68 -19.52
CA VAL A 79 4.26 9.83 -19.15
C VAL A 79 4.29 9.56 -17.66
N LEU A 80 4.07 10.57 -16.81
CA LEU A 80 4.03 10.40 -15.35
C LEU A 80 2.89 9.48 -14.89
N LEU A 81 1.76 9.42 -15.60
CA LEU A 81 0.67 8.49 -15.31
C LEU A 81 1.00 7.04 -15.71
N ILE A 82 1.72 6.84 -16.82
CA ILE A 82 2.06 5.50 -17.34
C ILE A 82 3.29 4.92 -16.62
N LEU A 83 4.26 5.77 -16.29
CA LEU A 83 5.53 5.39 -15.67
C LEU A 83 5.40 4.53 -14.39
N PRO A 84 4.49 4.77 -13.42
CA PRO A 84 4.36 3.89 -12.26
C PRO A 84 3.95 2.46 -12.64
N PHE A 85 3.13 2.28 -13.68
CA PHE A 85 2.80 0.95 -14.19
C PHE A 85 4.01 0.26 -14.82
N LEU A 86 4.85 1.01 -15.55
CA LEU A 86 6.09 0.49 -16.11
C LEU A 86 7.12 0.13 -15.03
N ILE A 87 7.20 0.89 -13.94
CA ILE A 87 8.10 0.60 -12.80
C ILE A 87 7.62 -0.63 -12.02
N LEU A 88 6.32 -0.95 -12.05
CA LEU A 88 5.77 -2.12 -11.36
C LEU A 88 6.40 -3.44 -11.84
N CYS A 89 6.68 -3.57 -13.15
CA CYS A 89 7.30 -4.77 -13.73
C CYS A 89 8.71 -5.06 -13.17
N PRO A 90 9.70 -4.15 -13.26
CA PRO A 90 11.01 -4.37 -12.65
C PRO A 90 10.93 -4.43 -11.13
N LEU A 91 10.02 -3.70 -10.48
CA LEU A 91 9.84 -3.79 -9.02
C LEU A 91 9.45 -5.22 -8.60
N TYR A 92 8.53 -5.87 -9.34
CA TYR A 92 8.17 -7.27 -9.09
C TYR A 92 9.36 -8.22 -9.26
N TYR A 93 10.17 -8.04 -10.30
CA TYR A 93 11.34 -8.89 -10.54
C TYR A 93 12.49 -8.65 -9.53
N TYR A 94 12.71 -7.41 -9.13
CA TYR A 94 13.83 -7.00 -8.27
C TYR A 94 13.46 -6.82 -6.79
N HIS A 95 12.25 -7.22 -6.35
CA HIS A 95 11.79 -6.99 -4.97
C HIS A 95 12.71 -7.58 -3.88
N GLN A 96 13.43 -8.67 -4.18
CA GLN A 96 14.38 -9.32 -3.25
C GLN A 96 15.83 -8.80 -3.36
N LYS A 97 16.14 -7.95 -4.34
CA LYS A 97 17.51 -7.45 -4.57
C LYS A 97 17.72 -6.10 -3.91
N HIS A 98 18.43 -6.09 -2.80
CA HIS A 98 18.91 -4.87 -2.16
C HIS A 98 20.21 -4.36 -2.81
N PRO A 99 20.38 -3.03 -3.00
CA PRO A 99 19.49 -1.92 -2.63
C PRO A 99 18.47 -1.53 -3.73
N VAL A 100 18.51 -2.20 -4.88
CA VAL A 100 17.74 -1.84 -6.09
C VAL A 100 16.23 -1.73 -5.82
N ASN A 101 15.66 -2.63 -5.02
CA ASN A 101 14.26 -2.56 -4.60
C ASN A 101 13.88 -1.20 -3.99
N PHE A 102 14.70 -0.63 -3.11
CA PHE A 102 14.40 0.67 -2.48
C PHE A 102 14.47 1.84 -3.45
N ILE A 103 15.38 1.78 -4.42
CA ILE A 103 15.50 2.80 -5.47
C ILE A 103 14.27 2.77 -6.38
N LEU A 104 13.88 1.57 -6.83
CA LEU A 104 12.67 1.39 -7.64
C LEU A 104 11.41 1.81 -6.89
N LEU A 105 11.32 1.47 -5.61
CA LEU A 105 10.22 1.86 -4.73
C LEU A 105 10.16 3.38 -4.56
N GLY A 106 11.30 4.04 -4.33
CA GLY A 106 11.36 5.50 -4.24
C GLY A 106 10.98 6.20 -5.54
N LEU A 107 11.45 5.68 -6.69
CA LEU A 107 11.08 6.20 -8.00
C LEU A 107 9.57 6.04 -8.25
N PHE A 108 9.00 4.87 -7.93
CA PHE A 108 7.57 4.62 -7.98
C PHE A 108 6.78 5.59 -7.08
N THR A 109 7.26 5.83 -5.86
CA THR A 109 6.63 6.80 -4.96
C THR A 109 6.64 8.19 -5.58
N VAL A 110 7.80 8.70 -6.04
CA VAL A 110 7.91 10.05 -6.61
C VAL A 110 6.96 10.24 -7.80
N THR A 111 6.89 9.26 -8.72
CA THR A 111 6.04 9.38 -9.91
C THR A 111 4.56 9.42 -9.54
N ILE A 112 4.10 8.57 -8.62
CA ILE A 112 2.73 8.63 -8.10
C ILE A 112 2.49 9.92 -7.30
N SER A 113 3.47 10.39 -6.52
CA SER A 113 3.34 11.63 -5.76
C SER A 113 3.06 12.84 -6.66
N PHE A 114 3.69 12.91 -7.83
CA PHE A 114 3.38 13.94 -8.82
C PHE A 114 1.98 13.79 -9.43
N ALA A 115 1.56 12.56 -9.75
CA ALA A 115 0.20 12.31 -10.25
C ALA A 115 -0.89 12.72 -9.23
N VAL A 116 -0.69 12.37 -7.96
CA VAL A 116 -1.56 12.80 -6.85
C VAL A 116 -1.52 14.32 -6.70
N GLY A 117 -0.33 14.93 -6.70
CA GLY A 117 -0.17 16.37 -6.58
C GLY A 117 -0.86 17.18 -7.68
N MET A 118 -0.78 16.71 -8.93
CA MET A 118 -1.51 17.29 -10.05
C MET A 118 -3.02 17.17 -9.88
N SER A 119 -3.51 16.03 -9.39
CA SER A 119 -4.94 15.82 -9.11
C SER A 119 -5.45 16.76 -8.00
N CYS A 120 -4.63 16.96 -6.97
CA CYS A 120 -4.87 17.95 -5.92
C CYS A 120 -4.87 19.39 -6.46
N ALA A 121 -4.03 19.72 -7.46
CA ALA A 121 -3.98 21.08 -8.00
C ALA A 121 -5.27 21.52 -8.70
N PHE A 122 -6.08 20.60 -9.21
CA PHE A 122 -7.38 20.89 -9.84
C PHE A 122 -8.57 20.75 -8.88
N THR A 123 -8.33 20.36 -7.62
CA THR A 123 -9.37 20.17 -6.60
C THR A 123 -9.29 21.29 -5.56
N SER A 124 -10.43 21.63 -4.94
CA SER A 124 -10.44 22.63 -3.86
C SER A 124 -9.63 22.16 -2.65
N GLY A 125 -8.74 23.02 -2.14
CA GLY A 125 -7.92 22.76 -0.95
C GLY A 125 -8.72 22.30 0.29
N LYS A 126 -9.93 22.83 0.47
CA LYS A 126 -10.82 22.41 1.57
C LYS A 126 -11.24 20.95 1.44
N ILE A 127 -11.66 20.53 0.25
CA ILE A 127 -12.07 19.15 -0.05
C ILE A 127 -10.88 18.21 0.13
N ILE A 128 -9.69 18.61 -0.29
CA ILE A 128 -8.46 17.81 -0.15
C ILE A 128 -8.14 17.59 1.33
N LEU A 129 -8.24 18.63 2.16
CA LEU A 129 -7.98 18.51 3.60
C LEU A 129 -9.00 17.61 4.29
N GLU A 130 -10.29 17.77 3.97
CA GLU A 130 -11.37 16.92 4.48
C GLU A 130 -11.15 15.44 4.11
N ALA A 131 -10.83 15.16 2.84
CA ALA A 131 -10.53 13.82 2.36
C ALA A 131 -9.30 13.23 3.07
N ALA A 132 -8.22 14.00 3.21
CA ALA A 132 -7.01 13.55 3.88
C ALA A 132 -7.23 13.19 5.35
N ILE A 133 -8.02 14.00 6.09
CA ILE A 133 -8.37 13.74 7.48
C ILE A 133 -9.19 12.45 7.59
N LEU A 134 -10.22 12.28 6.76
CA LEU A 134 -11.07 11.09 6.76
C LEU A 134 -10.29 9.82 6.42
N THR A 135 -9.47 9.85 5.36
CA THR A 135 -8.63 8.71 4.98
C THR A 135 -7.64 8.35 6.09
N THR A 136 -7.00 9.36 6.71
CA THR A 136 -6.06 9.13 7.81
C THR A 136 -6.76 8.51 9.02
N ALA A 137 -7.93 9.03 9.40
CA ALA A 137 -8.70 8.50 10.53
C ALA A 137 -9.11 7.04 10.31
N VAL A 138 -9.62 6.71 9.10
CA VAL A 138 -10.02 5.34 8.76
C VAL A 138 -8.82 4.41 8.70
N VAL A 139 -7.71 4.81 8.05
CA VAL A 139 -6.50 3.97 7.95
C VAL A 139 -5.93 3.70 9.33
N VAL A 140 -5.74 4.72 10.17
CA VAL A 140 -5.20 4.53 11.53
C VAL A 140 -6.14 3.69 12.38
N GLY A 141 -7.45 3.93 12.32
CA GLY A 141 -8.46 3.15 13.05
C GLY A 141 -8.45 1.67 12.66
N LEU A 142 -8.44 1.38 11.36
CA LEU A 142 -8.37 0.00 10.84
C LEU A 142 -7.02 -0.66 11.15
N THR A 143 -5.91 0.08 11.07
CA THR A 143 -4.58 -0.42 11.46
C THR A 143 -4.55 -0.82 12.93
N LEU A 144 -5.05 0.03 13.83
CA LEU A 144 -5.12 -0.30 15.27
C LEU A 144 -6.04 -1.49 15.54
N TYR A 145 -7.21 -1.52 14.90
CA TYR A 145 -8.14 -2.64 15.03
C TYR A 145 -7.54 -3.95 14.52
N THR A 146 -6.87 -3.95 13.37
CA THR A 146 -6.22 -5.15 12.81
C THR A 146 -5.08 -5.63 13.68
N PHE A 147 -4.27 -4.75 14.28
CA PHE A 147 -3.26 -5.14 15.26
C PHE A 147 -3.86 -5.74 16.53
N TRP A 148 -4.95 -5.14 17.03
CA TRP A 148 -5.67 -5.67 18.19
C TRP A 148 -6.30 -7.04 17.91
N ALA A 149 -6.94 -7.19 16.76
CA ALA A 149 -7.59 -8.42 16.32
C ALA A 149 -6.56 -9.52 16.03
N ALA A 150 -5.44 -9.19 15.39
CA ALA A 150 -4.32 -10.10 15.21
C ALA A 150 -3.81 -10.60 16.57
N LYS A 151 -3.63 -9.71 17.56
CA LYS A 151 -3.20 -10.08 18.93
C LYS A 151 -4.15 -11.07 19.60
N ARG A 152 -5.42 -11.10 19.21
CA ARG A 152 -6.44 -12.04 19.71
C ARG A 152 -6.66 -13.26 18.81
N GLY A 153 -5.88 -13.43 17.75
CA GLY A 153 -6.02 -14.56 16.82
C GLY A 153 -7.35 -14.57 16.08
N GLN A 154 -7.90 -13.40 15.75
CA GLN A 154 -9.14 -13.29 14.97
C GLN A 154 -8.85 -13.46 13.48
N ASP A 155 -9.55 -14.39 12.83
CA ASP A 155 -9.43 -14.66 11.40
C ASP A 155 -10.40 -13.81 10.57
N PHE A 156 -9.88 -13.08 9.58
CA PHE A 156 -10.67 -12.22 8.67
C PHE A 156 -11.15 -12.93 7.40
N ASN A 157 -11.21 -14.26 7.39
CA ASN A 157 -11.55 -15.03 6.18
C ASN A 157 -12.95 -14.69 5.64
N PHE A 158 -13.87 -14.27 6.52
CA PHE A 158 -15.22 -13.83 6.14
C PHE A 158 -15.25 -12.55 5.29
N LEU A 159 -14.16 -11.75 5.30
CA LEU A 159 -14.10 -10.47 4.61
C LEU A 159 -13.82 -10.61 3.11
N GLY A 160 -13.23 -11.75 2.68
CA GLY A 160 -12.86 -12.00 1.29
C GLY A 160 -14.03 -11.87 0.29
N PRO A 161 -15.14 -12.59 0.47
CA PRO A 161 -16.31 -12.49 -0.41
C PRO A 161 -16.93 -11.09 -0.42
N PHE A 162 -16.95 -10.41 0.74
CA PHE A 162 -17.49 -9.06 0.86
C PHE A 162 -16.66 -8.03 0.10
N LEU A 163 -15.33 -8.08 0.23
CA LEU A 163 -14.41 -7.21 -0.51
C LEU A 163 -14.46 -7.48 -2.01
N PHE A 164 -14.56 -8.74 -2.43
CA PHE A 164 -14.71 -9.08 -3.84
C PHE A 164 -15.99 -8.50 -4.44
N ALA A 165 -17.14 -8.69 -3.77
CA ALA A 165 -18.40 -8.12 -4.20
C ALA A 165 -18.34 -6.57 -4.25
N ALA A 166 -17.76 -5.93 -3.23
CA ALA A 166 -17.60 -4.47 -3.18
C ALA A 166 -16.75 -3.93 -4.34
N VAL A 167 -15.64 -4.58 -4.68
CA VAL A 167 -14.78 -4.19 -5.82
C VAL A 167 -15.51 -4.32 -7.15
N ILE A 168 -16.24 -5.41 -7.38
CA ILE A 168 -17.03 -5.58 -8.61
C ILE A 168 -18.09 -4.49 -8.74
N VAL A 169 -18.82 -4.19 -7.67
CA VAL A 169 -19.82 -3.11 -7.66
C VAL A 169 -19.18 -1.76 -7.96
N LEU A 170 -18.04 -1.43 -7.34
CA LEU A 170 -17.32 -0.18 -7.58
C LEU A 170 -16.82 -0.07 -9.03
N LEU A 171 -16.34 -1.16 -9.64
CA LEU A 171 -15.90 -1.16 -11.04
C LEU A 171 -17.06 -0.93 -11.99
N VAL A 172 -18.18 -1.66 -11.84
CA VAL A 172 -19.35 -1.48 -12.70
C VAL A 172 -19.94 -0.08 -12.54
N PHE A 173 -20.08 0.40 -11.30
CA PHE A 173 -20.56 1.76 -11.03
C PHE A 173 -19.64 2.83 -11.62
N GLY A 174 -18.33 2.66 -11.49
CA GLY A 174 -17.33 3.54 -12.07
C GLY A 174 -17.45 3.62 -13.60
N LEU A 175 -17.59 2.49 -14.28
CA LEU A 175 -17.77 2.44 -15.74
C LEU A 175 -19.08 3.11 -16.20
N ILE A 176 -20.17 2.98 -15.42
CA ILE A 176 -21.45 3.66 -15.72
C ILE A 176 -21.31 5.19 -15.64
N GLN A 177 -20.47 5.70 -14.73
CA GLN A 177 -20.28 7.14 -14.51
C GLN A 177 -19.32 7.79 -15.53
N VAL A 178 -18.54 6.99 -16.27
CA VAL A 178 -17.71 7.49 -17.38
C VAL A 178 -18.66 7.89 -18.52
N LYS A 179 -18.90 9.19 -18.63
CA LYS A 179 -19.61 9.83 -19.75
C LYS A 179 -18.72 9.97 -20.98
#